data_AF-A0A316JNC3-F1
#
_entry.id   AF-A0A316JNC3-F1
#
_cell.length_a   1.000
_cell.length_b   1.000
_cell.length_c   1.000
_cell.angle_alpha   90.00
_cell.angle_beta   90.00
_cell.angle_gamma   90.00
#
_symmetry.space_group_name_H-M   'P 1'
#
loop_
_entity.id
_entity.type
_entity.pdbx_description
1 polymer ?
#
loop_
_entity_poly.entity_id
_entity_poly.type
_entity_poly.pdbx_seq_one_letter_code
_entity_poly.pdbx_strand_id
1 'polypeptide(L)'
;MQEVTVPRPAGCKHVILFKCTSTYPASPAITTFLAIPHLRKLFACDVALFDHIMAVGVAVASVAIGATAIEMHFTVSRDTG
;
A
#
# COMPACT_ATOMS: atom_id res chain seq x y z
N MET A 1 -14.48 -17.99 -4.86
CA MET A 1 -13.87 -16.66 -5.00
C MET A 1 -14.67 -15.74 -4.10
N GLN A 2 -14.11 -15.19 -3.03
CA GLN A 2 -14.82 -14.18 -2.23
C GLN A 2 -14.68 -12.85 -2.98
N GLU A 3 -15.78 -12.32 -3.52
CA GLU A 3 -15.81 -10.95 -4.02
C GLU A 3 -15.78 -10.02 -2.81
N VAL A 4 -14.67 -9.29 -2.65
CA VAL A 4 -14.59 -8.19 -1.70
C VAL A 4 -15.13 -6.97 -2.42
N THR A 5 -16.07 -6.25 -1.81
CA THR A 5 -16.50 -4.93 -2.28
C THR A 5 -15.81 -3.90 -1.41
N VAL A 6 -15.31 -2.79 -1.98
CA VAL A 6 -14.84 -1.65 -1.16
C VAL A 6 -16.09 -1.00 -0.54
N PRO A 7 -16.32 -1.10 0.78
CA PRO A 7 -17.47 -0.47 1.38
C PRO A 7 -17.27 1.04 1.28
N ARG A 8 -18.27 1.73 0.72
CA ARG A 8 -18.36 3.19 0.75
C ARG A 8 -19.30 3.57 1.89
N PRO A 9 -18.81 3.81 3.11
CA PRO A 9 -19.67 4.24 4.22
C PRO A 9 -20.44 5.51 3.82
N ALA A 10 -21.71 5.60 4.21
CA ALA A 10 -22.70 6.63 3.88
C ALA A 10 -22.17 7.86 3.11
N GLY A 11 -22.06 7.76 1.77
CA GLY A 11 -21.71 8.90 0.92
C GLY A 11 -20.22 9.24 0.81
N CYS A 12 -19.31 8.40 1.32
CA CYS A 12 -17.86 8.56 1.09
C CYS A 12 -17.55 8.39 -0.41
N LYS A 13 -17.22 9.51 -1.05
CA LYS A 13 -16.86 9.58 -2.48
C LYS A 13 -15.40 9.25 -2.74
N HIS A 14 -14.54 9.41 -1.72
CA HIS A 14 -13.09 9.23 -1.82
C HIS A 14 -12.65 8.12 -0.89
N VAL A 15 -12.22 7.00 -1.46
CA VAL A 15 -11.65 5.86 -0.74
C VAL A 15 -10.32 5.52 -1.40
N ILE A 16 -9.28 5.33 -0.59
CA ILE A 16 -7.98 4.85 -1.02
C ILE A 16 -7.79 3.45 -0.42
N LEU A 17 -7.48 2.48 -1.25
CA LEU A 17 -7.14 1.13 -0.83
C LEU A 17 -5.62 1.02 -0.60
N PHE A 18 -5.19 0.52 0.55
CA PHE A 18 -3.77 0.29 0.81
C PHE A 18 -3.39 -1.14 0.46
N LYS A 19 -2.45 -1.30 -0.49
CA LYS A 19 -1.72 -2.54 -0.66
C LYS A 19 -0.65 -2.62 0.41
N CYS A 20 -0.66 -3.71 1.19
CA CYS A 20 0.28 -3.94 2.27
C CYS A 20 0.81 -5.38 2.23
N THR A 21 2.03 -5.59 2.72
CA THR A 21 2.53 -6.90 3.14
C THR A 21 2.68 -6.86 4.66
N SER A 22 1.86 -7.64 5.38
CA SER A 22 1.70 -7.58 6.83
C SER A 22 2.80 -8.36 7.59
N THR A 23 4.06 -8.10 7.26
CA THR A 23 5.25 -8.65 7.92
C THR A 23 6.16 -7.50 8.31
N TYR A 24 6.78 -7.57 9.49
CA TYR A 24 7.53 -6.46 10.09
C TYR A 24 8.91 -6.94 10.58
N PRO A 25 10.01 -6.57 9.91
CA PRO A 25 10.06 -5.90 8.61
C PRO A 25 9.64 -6.83 7.46
N ALA A 26 9.08 -6.27 6.39
CA ALA A 26 8.82 -7.01 5.16
C ALA A 26 10.10 -7.14 4.33
N SER A 27 10.21 -8.23 3.56
CA SER A 27 11.29 -8.39 2.57
C SER A 27 10.83 -7.89 1.19
N PRO A 28 11.68 -7.14 0.44
CA PRO A 28 11.38 -6.75 -0.93
C PRO A 28 10.98 -7.91 -1.84
N ALA A 29 11.52 -9.11 -1.60
CA ALA A 29 11.29 -10.29 -2.43
C ALA A 29 9.87 -10.85 -2.33
N ILE A 30 9.18 -10.61 -1.21
CA ILE A 30 7.82 -11.11 -0.94
C ILE A 30 6.76 -10.00 -1.01
N THR A 31 7.18 -8.75 -1.23
CA THR A 31 6.25 -7.62 -1.30
C THR A 31 5.55 -7.59 -2.64
N THR A 32 4.24 -7.82 -2.62
CA THR A 32 3.40 -7.89 -3.83
C THR A 32 2.91 -6.51 -4.30
N PHE A 33 3.76 -5.48 -4.28
CA PHE A 33 3.39 -4.11 -4.68
C PHE A 33 2.98 -4.02 -6.16
N LEU A 34 3.46 -4.92 -7.02
CA LEU A 34 3.02 -5.06 -8.41
C LEU A 34 1.51 -5.36 -8.58
N ALA A 35 0.79 -5.69 -7.49
CA ALA A 35 -0.66 -5.82 -7.51
C ALA A 35 -1.39 -4.46 -7.62
N ILE A 36 -0.72 -3.32 -7.37
CA ILE A 36 -1.34 -1.99 -7.32
C ILE A 36 -2.16 -1.66 -8.58
N PRO A 37 -1.64 -1.81 -9.83
CA PRO A 37 -2.44 -1.57 -11.04
C PRO A 37 -3.66 -2.48 -11.16
N HIS A 38 -3.53 -3.73 -10.72
CA HIS A 38 -4.63 -4.71 -10.77
C HIS A 38 -5.74 -4.36 -9.77
N LEU A 39 -5.36 -4.03 -8.53
CA LEU A 39 -6.29 -3.62 -7.48
C LEU A 39 -7.05 -2.34 -7.86
N ARG A 40 -6.36 -1.36 -8.47
CA ARG A 40 -6.98 -0.12 -8.96
C ARG A 40 -8.09 -0.41 -9.97
N LYS A 41 -7.84 -1.32 -10.92
CA LYS A 41 -8.83 -1.74 -11.92
C LYS A 41 -9.98 -2.51 -11.28
N LEU A 42 -9.67 -3.44 -10.37
CA LEU A 42 -10.67 -4.30 -9.74
C LEU A 42 -11.66 -3.52 -8.88
N PHE A 43 -11.17 -2.54 -8.12
CA PHE A 43 -11.98 -1.81 -7.14
C PHE A 43 -12.43 -0.42 -7.61
N ALA A 44 -11.97 0.03 -8.79
CA ALA A 44 -12.27 1.34 -9.36
C ALA A 44 -12.06 2.49 -8.34
N CYS A 45 -10.94 2.42 -7.60
CA CYS A 45 -10.54 3.42 -6.62
C CYS A 45 -9.02 3.62 -6.63
N ASP A 46 -8.55 4.68 -5.96
CA ASP A 46 -7.14 4.91 -5.76
C ASP A 46 -6.52 3.81 -4.90
N VAL A 47 -5.28 3.45 -5.22
CA VAL A 47 -4.52 2.45 -4.48
C VAL A 47 -3.20 3.06 -4.03
N ALA A 48 -2.90 2.95 -2.74
CA ALA A 48 -1.66 3.39 -2.11
C ALA A 48 -0.83 2.18 -1.63
N LEU A 49 0.43 2.42 -1.30
CA LEU A 49 1.30 1.43 -0.66
C LEU A 49 1.40 1.73 0.85
N PHE A 50 1.26 0.71 1.68
CA PHE A 50 1.73 0.74 3.07
C PHE A 50 2.97 -0.15 3.17
N ASP A 51 4.14 0.47 3.32
CA ASP A 51 5.44 -0.19 3.25
C ASP A 51 6.03 -0.47 4.65
N HIS A 52 6.47 -1.71 4.83
CA HIS A 52 7.16 -2.19 6.05
C HIS A 52 8.60 -2.63 5.77
N ILE A 53 9.13 -2.32 4.59
CA ILE A 53 10.51 -2.59 4.23
C ILE A 53 11.43 -1.54 4.87
N MET A 54 12.59 -1.95 5.37
CA MET A 54 13.58 -1.05 6.01
C MET A 54 14.31 -0.10 5.06
N ALA A 55 14.10 -0.27 3.76
CA ALA A 55 14.66 0.52 2.67
C ALA A 55 13.54 1.11 1.82
N VAL A 56 13.84 2.19 1.08
CA VAL A 56 12.83 2.98 0.35
C VAL A 56 12.61 2.55 -1.10
N GLY A 57 13.33 1.54 -1.59
CA GLY A 57 13.30 1.16 -3.01
C GLY A 57 11.92 0.75 -3.52
N VAL A 58 11.18 -0.03 -2.73
CA VAL A 58 9.82 -0.45 -3.08
C VAL A 58 8.83 0.70 -2.99
N ALA A 59 8.93 1.54 -1.95
CA ALA A 59 8.18 2.78 -1.85
C ALA A 59 8.32 3.64 -3.13
N VAL A 60 9.55 3.91 -3.58
CA VAL A 60 9.81 4.68 -4.80
C VAL A 60 9.28 3.97 -6.04
N ALA A 61 9.54 2.67 -6.19
CA ALA A 61 9.06 1.88 -7.33
C ALA A 61 7.52 1.83 -7.41
N SER A 62 6.83 1.89 -6.27
CA SER A 62 5.37 1.88 -6.22
C SER A 62 4.74 3.10 -6.90
N VAL A 63 5.41 4.26 -6.86
CA VAL A 63 4.96 5.48 -7.54
C VAL A 63 4.93 5.25 -9.05
N ALA A 64 5.97 4.62 -9.61
CA ALA A 64 6.07 4.36 -11.05
C ALA A 64 4.96 3.44 -11.57
N ILE A 65 4.39 2.58 -10.71
CA ILE A 65 3.27 1.70 -11.06
C ILE A 65 1.90 2.25 -10.62
N GLY A 66 1.85 3.51 -10.20
CA GLY A 66 0.60 4.23 -9.94
C GLY A 66 0.07 4.11 -8.52
N ALA A 67 0.92 3.99 -7.50
CA ALA A 67 0.52 4.25 -6.12
C ALA A 67 0.13 5.73 -5.94
N THR A 68 -1.04 6.01 -5.36
CA THR A 68 -1.51 7.39 -5.09
C THR A 68 -0.87 8.00 -3.85
N ALA A 69 -0.49 7.16 -2.88
CA ALA A 69 0.17 7.58 -1.65
C ALA A 69 1.10 6.47 -1.15
N ILE A 70 2.00 6.82 -0.24
CA ILE A 70 2.87 5.89 0.48
C ILE A 70 2.72 6.17 1.97
N GLU A 71 2.38 5.13 2.72
CA GLU A 71 2.44 5.11 4.18
C GLU A 71 3.63 4.25 4.61
N MET A 72 4.36 4.71 5.63
CA MET A 72 5.46 3.96 6.22
C MET A 72 5.69 4.41 7.67
N HIS A 73 6.31 3.54 8.46
CA HIS A 73 6.74 3.91 9.80
C HIS A 73 7.90 4.93 9.75
N PHE A 74 7.81 5.94 10.61
CA PHE A 74 8.85 6.94 10.81
C PHE A 74 9.16 7.08 12.30
N THR A 75 10.43 7.33 12.62
CA THR A 75 10.90 7.67 13.97
C THR A 75 11.96 8.77 13.85
N VAL A 76 12.05 9.63 14.87
CA VAL A 76 13.04 10.73 14.92
C VAL A 76 14.46 10.18 14.99
N SER A 77 14.66 9.08 15.71
CA SER A 77 15.90 8.31 15.73
C SER A 77 15.59 6.82 15.73
N ARG A 78 16.45 6.02 15.08
CA ARG A 78 16.34 4.55 15.09
C ARG A 78 16.87 3.93 16.39
N ASP A 79 17.56 4.71 17.21
CA ASP A 79 18.19 4.25 18.45
C ASP A 79 17.30 4.41 19.68
N THR A 80 16.11 5.03 19.53
CA THR A 80 15.18 5.30 20.65
C THR A 80 14.20 4.16 20.91
N GLY A 81 14.50 2.94 20.43
CA GLY A 81 13.64 1.75 20.50
C GLY A 81 14.20 0.66 21.40
#